data_AF-A0A077MC64-F1
#
_entry.id   AF-A0A077MC64-F1
#
_cell.length_a   1.000
_cell.length_b   1.000
_cell.length_c   1.000
_cell.angle_alpha   90.00
_cell.angle_beta   90.00
_cell.angle_gamma   90.00
#
_symmetry.space_group_name_H-M   'P 1'
#
loop_
_entity.id
_entity.type
_entity.pdbx_description
1 polymer ?
#
loop_
_entity_poly.entity_id
_entity_poly.type
_entity_poly.pdbx_seq_one_letter_code
_entity_poly.pdbx_strand_id
1 'polypeptide(L)'
;MRHRFHGAIAGVGTTSGTRLVIGVWDHSPYGRFADVMIERPDGHRILLAPTPEVRDFVAETYTFDETRIEPIALQRSASQWHLSAPSLSLSLALGRRRPLGWALRGIPHVVATSPAWASAVDPIARVAFRGVRTRGIARPGRREWYAATDLRAVTSLTARLDGADLGELGPVDPPCRFGFSSTPRAPSVTTVVTTVEST
;
A
#
# COMPACT_ATOMS: atom_id res chain seq x y z
N MET A 1 20.31 5.18 8.94
CA MET A 1 20.17 3.83 8.34
C MET A 1 19.24 3.88 7.13
N ARG A 2 19.45 2.99 6.14
CA ARG A 2 18.60 2.90 4.93
C ARG A 2 18.06 1.49 4.75
N HIS A 3 16.75 1.38 4.59
CA HIS A 3 16.03 0.13 4.38
C HIS A 3 15.37 0.12 3.00
N ARG A 4 15.34 -1.05 2.35
CA ARG A 4 14.69 -1.25 1.06
C ARG A 4 13.67 -2.38 1.16
N PHE A 5 12.50 -2.13 0.60
CA PHE A 5 11.39 -3.06 0.55
C PHE A 5 10.99 -3.26 -0.90
N HIS A 6 10.94 -4.51 -1.34
CA HIS A 6 10.52 -4.87 -2.69
C HIS A 6 9.21 -5.62 -2.59
N GLY A 7 8.21 -5.19 -3.35
CA GLY A 7 6.90 -5.82 -3.27
C GLY A 7 5.83 -5.09 -4.04
N ALA A 8 4.62 -5.10 -3.49
CA ALA A 8 3.47 -4.47 -4.08
C ALA A 8 2.54 -3.88 -3.02
N ILE A 9 1.88 -2.78 -3.37
CA ILE A 9 0.89 -2.13 -2.53
C ILE A 9 -0.45 -2.15 -3.27
N ALA A 10 -1.48 -2.67 -2.63
CA ALA A 10 -2.87 -2.55 -3.10
C ALA A 10 -3.58 -1.41 -2.36
N GLY A 11 -4.26 -0.54 -3.09
CA GLY A 11 -5.18 0.45 -2.53
C GLY A 11 -6.59 0.17 -3.02
N VAL A 12 -7.54 -0.04 -2.09
CA VAL A 12 -8.94 -0.34 -2.39
C VAL A 12 -9.88 0.41 -1.44
N GLY A 13 -11.02 0.87 -1.94
CA GLY A 13 -12.14 1.30 -1.11
C GLY A 13 -13.26 0.27 -1.17
N THR A 14 -14.24 0.41 -0.28
CA THR A 14 -15.42 -0.45 -0.23
C THR A 14 -16.70 0.39 -0.17
N THR A 15 -17.83 -0.22 -0.52
CA THR A 15 -19.15 0.42 -0.42
C THR A 15 -19.59 0.71 1.01
N SER A 16 -19.04 0.01 2.02
CA SER A 16 -19.23 0.40 3.42
C SER A 16 -18.51 1.70 3.81
N GLY A 17 -17.62 2.21 2.97
CA GLY A 17 -16.78 3.40 3.22
C GLY A 17 -15.42 3.07 3.86
N THR A 18 -15.15 1.80 4.16
CA THR A 18 -13.84 1.36 4.63
C THR A 18 -12.83 1.39 3.49
N ARG A 19 -11.62 1.91 3.75
CA ARG A 19 -10.52 1.93 2.79
C ARG A 19 -9.36 1.11 3.33
N LEU A 20 -8.75 0.32 2.46
CA LEU A 20 -7.67 -0.59 2.83
C LEU A 20 -6.45 -0.33 1.94
N VAL A 21 -5.29 -0.26 2.57
CA VAL A 21 -3.98 -0.27 1.92
C VAL A 21 -3.24 -1.51 2.38
N ILE A 22 -2.98 -2.42 1.45
CA ILE A 22 -2.33 -3.71 1.71
C ILE A 22 -0.89 -3.62 1.21
N GLY A 23 0.08 -3.64 2.12
CA GLY A 23 1.49 -3.80 1.81
C GLY A 23 1.85 -5.28 1.72
N VAL A 24 2.52 -5.67 0.65
CA VAL A 24 3.06 -7.03 0.47
C VAL A 24 4.52 -6.92 0.12
N TRP A 25 5.39 -7.50 0.93
CA TRP A 25 6.83 -7.34 0.82
C TRP A 25 7.50 -8.70 0.61
N ASP A 26 8.00 -8.90 -0.60
CA ASP A 26 8.68 -10.11 -1.03
C ASP A 26 10.16 -10.11 -0.60
N HIS A 27 10.76 -8.92 -0.43
CA HIS A 27 12.07 -8.76 0.19
C HIS A 27 12.08 -7.52 1.08
N SER A 28 12.50 -7.68 2.33
CA SER A 28 12.65 -6.60 3.30
C SER A 28 13.66 -6.96 4.41
N PRO A 29 14.08 -5.99 5.23
CA PRO A 29 14.90 -6.25 6.43
C PRO A 29 14.21 -7.16 7.46
N TYR A 30 12.88 -7.27 7.43
CA TYR A 30 12.08 -8.08 8.35
C TYR A 30 11.65 -9.42 7.72
N GLY A 31 12.28 -9.81 6.61
CA GLY A 31 11.86 -10.98 5.84
C GLY A 31 10.64 -10.71 4.95
N ARG A 32 9.93 -11.79 4.59
CA ARG A 32 8.70 -11.69 3.79
C ARG A 32 7.51 -11.46 4.70
N PHE A 33 6.69 -10.45 4.39
CA PHE A 33 5.52 -10.15 5.21
C PHE A 33 4.44 -9.40 4.42
N ALA A 34 3.25 -9.32 5.01
CA ALA A 34 2.19 -8.41 4.59
C ALA A 34 1.70 -7.60 5.79
N ASP A 35 1.30 -6.37 5.54
CA ASP A 35 0.69 -5.45 6.50
C ASP A 35 -0.57 -4.83 5.89
N VAL A 36 -1.52 -4.44 6.72
CA VAL A 36 -2.76 -3.82 6.25
C VAL A 36 -3.08 -2.58 7.06
N MET A 37 -3.21 -1.46 6.38
CA MET A 37 -3.71 -0.21 6.95
C MET A 37 -5.17 -0.05 6.56
N ILE A 38 -6.03 0.14 7.55
CA ILE A 38 -7.48 0.23 7.38
C ILE A 38 -7.94 1.57 7.93
N GLU A 39 -8.74 2.32 7.15
CA GLU A 39 -9.43 3.50 7.66
C GLU A 39 -10.93 3.28 7.48
N ARG A 40 -11.61 3.16 8.61
CA ARG A 40 -13.07 2.98 8.69
C ARG A 40 -13.82 4.26 8.26
N PRO A 41 -15.14 4.19 8.01
CA PRO A 41 -15.93 5.35 7.61
C PRO A 41 -15.96 6.46 8.67
N ASP A 42 -15.87 6.07 9.95
CA ASP A 42 -15.75 6.98 11.10
C ASP A 42 -14.39 7.69 11.18
N GLY A 43 -13.42 7.30 10.33
CA GLY A 43 -12.07 7.84 10.30
C GLY A 43 -11.08 7.12 11.20
N HIS A 44 -11.49 6.09 11.94
CA HIS A 44 -10.60 5.31 12.80
C HIS A 44 -9.61 4.50 11.98
N ARG A 45 -8.31 4.63 12.31
CA ARG A 45 -7.19 4.02 11.57
C ARG A 45 -6.63 2.84 12.33
N ILE A 46 -6.67 1.68 11.70
CA ILE A 46 -6.18 0.42 12.24
C ILE A 46 -4.96 -0.02 11.43
N LEU A 47 -3.89 -0.42 12.10
CA LEU A 47 -2.78 -1.16 11.51
C LEU A 47 -2.85 -2.63 11.90
N LEU A 48 -2.90 -3.52 10.92
CA LEU A 48 -2.66 -4.96 11.11
C LEU A 48 -1.21 -5.25 10.72
N ALA A 49 -0.44 -5.76 11.66
CA ALA A 49 0.96 -6.11 11.46
C ALA A 49 1.25 -7.53 11.94
N PRO A 50 2.17 -8.27 11.29
CA PRO A 50 2.45 -9.65 11.63
C PRO A 50 3.33 -9.81 12.87
N THR A 51 4.15 -8.81 13.18
CA THR A 51 5.03 -8.82 14.36
C THR A 51 5.14 -7.42 14.98
N PRO A 52 5.55 -7.32 16.27
CA PRO A 52 5.80 -6.04 16.92
C PRO A 52 6.81 -5.16 16.17
N GLU A 53 7.86 -5.75 15.62
CA GLU A 53 8.92 -5.01 14.91
C GLU A 53 8.39 -4.34 13.62
N VAL A 54 7.54 -5.07 12.87
CA VAL A 54 6.88 -4.50 11.68
C VAL A 54 5.92 -3.40 12.08
N ARG A 55 5.11 -3.60 13.14
CA ARG A 55 4.22 -2.55 13.65
C ARG A 55 5.00 -1.29 13.99
N ASP A 56 6.08 -1.42 14.77
CA ASP A 56 6.87 -0.27 15.22
C ASP A 56 7.46 0.48 14.03
N PHE A 57 8.05 -0.25 13.08
CA PHE A 57 8.59 0.34 11.87
C PHE A 57 7.55 1.12 11.05
N VAL A 58 6.33 0.57 10.91
CA VAL A 58 5.26 1.20 10.14
C VAL A 58 4.67 2.40 10.91
N ALA A 59 4.50 2.30 12.22
CA ALA A 59 3.98 3.37 13.09
C ALA A 59 4.95 4.56 13.25
N GLU A 60 6.25 4.36 13.01
CA GLU A 60 7.21 5.46 12.88
C GLU A 60 6.91 6.35 11.65
N THR A 61 6.22 5.80 10.65
CA THR A 61 5.93 6.50 9.39
C THR A 61 4.51 7.06 9.37
N TYR A 62 3.56 6.27 9.87
CA TYR A 62 2.14 6.52 9.75
C TYR A 62 1.49 6.65 11.12
N THR A 63 0.33 7.29 11.17
CA THR A 63 -0.45 7.44 12.41
C THR A 63 -1.65 6.50 12.38
N PHE A 64 -1.82 5.76 13.47
CA PHE A 64 -2.92 4.84 13.69
C PHE A 64 -3.55 5.10 15.05
N ASP A 65 -4.85 4.91 15.13
CA ASP A 65 -5.63 5.01 16.37
C ASP A 65 -5.67 3.64 17.08
N GLU A 66 -5.42 2.56 16.34
CA GLU A 66 -5.37 1.18 16.81
C GLU A 66 -4.31 0.37 16.04
N THR A 67 -3.63 -0.54 16.73
CA THR A 67 -2.72 -1.51 16.10
C THR A 67 -3.02 -2.91 16.60
N ARG A 68 -3.04 -3.90 15.71
CA ARG A 68 -3.23 -5.31 16.03
C ARG A 68 -2.04 -6.11 15.53
N ILE A 69 -1.44 -6.90 16.42
CA ILE A 69 -0.43 -7.88 16.06
C ILE A 69 -1.13 -9.21 15.82
N GLU A 70 -1.15 -9.67 14.58
CA GLU A 70 -1.82 -10.91 14.22
C GLU A 70 -1.14 -11.60 13.05
N PRO A 71 -1.16 -12.95 12.96
CA PRO A 71 -0.60 -13.64 11.81
C PRO A 71 -1.37 -13.27 10.53
N ILE A 72 -0.64 -12.82 9.50
CA ILE A 72 -1.21 -12.45 8.20
C ILE A 72 -0.72 -13.44 7.16
N ALA A 73 -1.62 -14.30 6.69
CA ALA A 73 -1.36 -15.22 5.59
C ALA A 73 -1.76 -14.58 4.26
N LEU A 74 -0.90 -14.68 3.24
CA LEU A 74 -1.16 -14.14 1.92
C LEU A 74 -0.86 -15.19 0.85
N GLN A 75 -1.85 -15.42 -0.01
CA GLN A 75 -1.73 -16.22 -1.23
C GLN A 75 -1.88 -15.30 -2.44
N ARG A 76 -0.93 -15.37 -3.38
CA ARG A 76 -0.92 -14.55 -4.60
C ARG A 76 -0.87 -15.44 -5.84
N SER A 77 -1.72 -15.14 -6.80
CA SER A 77 -1.65 -15.65 -8.16
C SER A 77 -1.44 -14.49 -9.15
N ALA A 78 -1.37 -14.80 -10.44
CA ALA A 78 -1.25 -13.80 -11.50
C ALA A 78 -2.48 -12.88 -11.60
N SER A 79 -3.64 -13.31 -11.10
CA SER A 79 -4.92 -12.61 -11.24
C SER A 79 -5.65 -12.35 -9.93
N GLN A 80 -5.20 -12.91 -8.80
CA GLN A 80 -5.92 -12.80 -7.53
C GLN A 80 -4.98 -12.76 -6.33
N TRP A 81 -5.35 -12.02 -5.31
CA TRP A 81 -4.75 -12.10 -3.98
C TRP A 81 -5.80 -12.54 -2.97
N HIS A 82 -5.41 -13.40 -2.04
CA HIS A 82 -6.20 -13.81 -0.90
C HIS A 82 -5.38 -13.57 0.37
N LEU A 83 -5.88 -12.72 1.25
CA LEU A 83 -5.27 -12.37 2.53
C LEU A 83 -6.20 -12.83 3.65
N SER A 84 -5.63 -13.51 4.64
CA SER A 84 -6.35 -13.99 5.81
C SER A 84 -5.57 -13.66 7.07
N ALA A 85 -6.26 -13.06 8.02
CA ALA A 85 -5.83 -12.76 9.36
C ALA A 85 -7.03 -12.95 10.31
N PRO A 86 -6.83 -13.16 11.63
CA PRO A 86 -7.92 -13.32 12.58
C PRO A 86 -9.02 -12.26 12.48
N SER A 87 -8.62 -10.99 12.31
CA SER A 87 -9.58 -9.89 12.20
C SER A 87 -10.02 -9.54 10.77
N LEU A 88 -9.28 -10.00 9.74
CA LEU A 88 -9.49 -9.60 8.35
C LEU A 88 -9.43 -10.79 7.40
N SER A 89 -10.47 -10.98 6.60
CA SER A 89 -10.43 -11.82 5.40
C SER A 89 -10.65 -10.95 4.17
N LEU A 90 -9.81 -11.11 3.15
CA LEU A 90 -9.85 -10.28 1.95
C LEU A 90 -9.47 -11.10 0.72
N SER A 91 -10.26 -10.98 -0.34
CA SER A 91 -9.92 -11.49 -1.67
C SER A 91 -10.08 -10.37 -2.68
N LEU A 92 -9.06 -10.14 -3.52
CA LEU A 92 -9.14 -9.17 -4.61
C LEU A 92 -8.77 -9.81 -5.94
N ALA A 93 -9.40 -9.34 -7.02
CA ALA A 93 -9.05 -9.72 -8.39
C ALA A 93 -8.31 -8.59 -9.08
N LEU A 94 -7.24 -8.96 -9.78
CA LEU A 94 -6.40 -8.08 -10.58
C LEU A 94 -6.91 -8.05 -12.01
N GLY A 95 -7.27 -6.86 -12.46
CA GLY A 95 -7.59 -6.58 -13.85
C GLY A 95 -6.37 -6.35 -14.72
N ARG A 96 -6.63 -5.68 -15.84
CA ARG A 96 -5.62 -5.26 -16.81
C ARG A 96 -4.61 -4.29 -16.19
N ARG A 97 -3.41 -4.32 -16.74
CA ARG A 97 -2.39 -3.30 -16.52
C ARG A 97 -2.90 -1.95 -17.04
N ARG A 98 -2.75 -0.90 -16.24
CA ARG A 98 -3.12 0.46 -16.63
C ARG A 98 -2.08 1.02 -17.60
N PRO A 99 -2.41 2.03 -18.43
CA PRO A 99 -1.45 2.66 -19.33
C PRO A 99 -0.16 3.09 -18.62
N LEU A 100 -0.27 3.64 -17.40
CA LEU A 100 0.90 3.98 -16.59
C LEU A 100 1.77 2.76 -16.24
N GLY A 101 1.17 1.61 -15.94
CA GLY A 101 1.94 0.38 -15.69
C GLY A 101 2.75 -0.06 -16.90
N TRP A 102 2.24 0.16 -18.12
CA TRP A 102 3.00 -0.10 -19.35
C TRP A 102 4.15 0.89 -19.53
N ALA A 103 3.92 2.18 -19.28
CA ALA A 103 4.98 3.18 -19.34
C ALA A 103 6.10 2.89 -18.32
N LEU A 104 5.74 2.52 -17.09
CA LEU A 104 6.70 2.19 -16.03
C LEU A 104 7.58 0.99 -16.39
N ARG A 105 7.04 -0.01 -17.09
CA ARG A 105 7.80 -1.17 -17.57
C ARG A 105 8.79 -0.86 -18.69
N GLY A 106 8.61 0.25 -19.40
CA GLY A 106 9.57 0.72 -20.40
C GLY A 106 10.85 1.29 -19.77
N ILE A 107 10.85 1.56 -18.46
CA ILE A 107 11.99 2.15 -17.75
C ILE A 107 12.91 1.02 -17.29
N PRO A 108 14.23 1.10 -17.58
CA PRO A 108 15.20 0.14 -17.05
C PRO A 108 15.10 0.00 -15.53
N HIS A 109 15.06 -1.23 -15.03
CA HIS A 109 14.76 -1.52 -13.62
C HIS A 109 15.68 -0.79 -12.63
N VAL A 110 16.97 -0.65 -12.97
CA VAL A 110 17.95 0.08 -12.13
C VAL A 110 17.57 1.55 -11.96
N VAL A 111 17.05 2.17 -13.01
CA VAL A 111 16.56 3.56 -12.98
C VAL A 111 15.24 3.61 -12.22
N ALA A 112 14.29 2.76 -12.59
CA ALA A 112 12.93 2.75 -12.05
C ALA A 112 12.90 2.57 -10.53
N THR A 113 13.86 1.85 -9.95
CA THR A 113 13.96 1.55 -8.51
C THR A 113 14.94 2.44 -7.74
N SER A 114 15.45 3.51 -8.37
CA SER A 114 16.36 4.46 -7.73
C SER A 114 15.59 5.56 -6.96
N PRO A 115 16.04 5.96 -5.76
CA PRO A 115 15.46 7.10 -5.04
C PRO A 115 15.50 8.42 -5.82
N ALA A 116 16.52 8.59 -6.67
CA ALA A 116 16.65 9.75 -7.56
C ALA A 116 15.50 9.79 -8.58
N TRP A 117 15.18 8.66 -9.21
CA TRP A 117 14.04 8.54 -10.11
C TRP A 117 12.71 8.78 -9.40
N ALA A 118 12.49 8.15 -8.25
CA ALA A 118 11.29 8.34 -7.45
C ALA A 118 11.08 9.81 -7.05
N SER A 119 12.17 10.55 -6.79
CA SER A 119 12.13 11.98 -6.52
C SER A 119 11.79 12.81 -7.77
N ALA A 120 12.34 12.43 -8.93
CA ALA A 120 12.14 13.13 -10.19
C ALA A 120 10.70 13.02 -10.71
N VAL A 121 10.03 11.88 -10.49
CA VAL A 121 8.64 11.67 -10.94
C VAL A 121 7.57 12.14 -9.93
N ASP A 122 7.95 12.59 -8.73
CA ASP A 122 7.02 13.05 -7.69
C ASP A 122 6.08 14.18 -8.16
N PRO A 123 6.56 15.22 -8.88
CA PRO A 123 5.67 16.26 -9.41
C PRO A 123 4.62 15.71 -10.38
N ILE A 124 5.01 14.74 -11.21
CA ILE A 124 4.11 14.10 -12.19
C ILE A 124 3.06 13.26 -11.47
N ALA A 125 3.47 12.50 -10.46
CA ALA A 125 2.56 11.69 -9.65
C ALA A 125 1.53 12.55 -8.91
N ARG A 126 1.94 13.71 -8.35
CA ARG A 126 1.05 14.65 -7.66
C ARG A 126 -0.03 15.24 -8.56
N VAL A 127 0.33 15.54 -9.81
CA VAL A 127 -0.60 16.11 -10.79
C VAL A 127 -1.53 15.03 -11.35
N ALA A 128 -0.99 13.85 -11.66
CA ALA A 128 -1.75 12.76 -12.26
C ALA A 128 -2.69 12.05 -11.25
N PHE A 129 -2.32 12.03 -9.96
CA PHE A 129 -3.10 11.37 -8.91
C PHE A 129 -3.21 12.26 -7.68
N ARG A 130 -4.37 12.90 -7.52
CA ARG A 130 -4.67 13.71 -6.32
C ARG A 130 -4.45 12.88 -5.05
N GLY A 131 -3.53 13.34 -4.19
CA GLY A 131 -3.21 12.71 -2.91
C GLY A 131 -2.05 11.71 -2.94
N VAL A 132 -1.49 11.38 -4.11
CA VAL A 132 -0.33 10.47 -4.21
C VAL A 132 0.97 11.28 -4.23
N ARG A 133 1.95 10.82 -3.46
CA ARG A 133 3.33 11.32 -3.46
C ARG A 133 4.29 10.14 -3.59
N THR A 134 5.28 10.24 -4.47
CA THR A 134 6.35 9.24 -4.60
C THR A 134 7.55 9.56 -3.72
N ARG A 135 7.56 10.74 -3.08
CA ARG A 135 8.50 11.11 -2.02
C ARG A 135 7.82 11.87 -0.89
N GLY A 136 8.20 11.59 0.34
CA GLY A 136 7.79 12.37 1.50
C GLY A 136 8.77 12.31 2.65
N ILE A 137 8.59 13.26 3.57
CA ILE A 137 9.15 13.21 4.91
C ILE A 137 7.98 12.78 5.79
N ALA A 138 8.05 11.57 6.33
CA ALA A 138 6.97 11.02 7.15
C ALA A 138 7.00 11.64 8.56
N ARG A 139 8.20 11.84 9.10
CA ARG A 139 8.51 12.53 10.36
C ARG A 139 9.90 13.20 10.27
N PRO A 140 10.24 14.18 11.13
CA PRO A 140 11.59 14.75 11.15
C PRO A 140 12.65 13.64 11.18
N GLY A 141 13.64 13.71 10.27
CA GLY A 141 14.71 12.72 10.16
C GLY A 141 14.39 11.44 9.37
N ARG A 142 13.15 11.23 8.90
CA ARG A 142 12.75 10.03 8.14
C ARG A 142 12.20 10.38 6.75
N ARG A 143 12.89 9.90 5.70
CA ARG A 143 12.57 10.14 4.30
C ARG A 143 12.13 8.84 3.63
N GLU A 144 11.10 8.92 2.81
CA GLU A 144 10.58 7.78 2.08
C GLU A 144 10.45 8.07 0.59
N TRP A 145 10.73 7.04 -0.20
CA TRP A 145 10.59 7.02 -1.65
C TRP A 145 9.83 5.78 -2.08
N TYR A 146 8.79 5.98 -2.89
CA TYR A 146 8.00 4.94 -3.53
C TYR A 146 8.33 4.89 -5.02
N ALA A 147 9.15 3.93 -5.42
CA ALA A 147 9.52 3.70 -6.81
C ALA A 147 8.57 2.69 -7.45
N ALA A 148 7.49 3.17 -8.08
CA ALA A 148 6.54 2.33 -8.79
C ALA A 148 7.12 1.77 -10.10
N THR A 149 6.90 0.50 -10.39
CA THR A 149 7.42 -0.19 -11.59
C THR A 149 6.34 -0.90 -12.41
N ASP A 150 5.15 -1.10 -11.85
CA ASP A 150 3.97 -1.61 -12.56
C ASP A 150 2.71 -1.09 -11.85
N LEU A 151 1.59 -1.03 -12.57
CA LEU A 151 0.28 -0.66 -12.04
C LEU A 151 -0.83 -1.44 -12.72
N ARG A 152 -1.59 -2.21 -11.95
CA ARG A 152 -2.74 -2.99 -12.41
C ARG A 152 -4.02 -2.54 -11.71
N ALA A 153 -5.14 -2.58 -12.42
CA ALA A 153 -6.43 -2.32 -11.80
C ALA A 153 -6.79 -3.45 -10.82
N VAL A 154 -7.51 -3.11 -9.76
CA VAL A 154 -8.31 -4.08 -9.00
C VAL A 154 -9.73 -4.02 -9.56
N THR A 155 -10.32 -5.16 -9.86
CA THR A 155 -11.63 -5.25 -10.55
C THR A 155 -12.73 -5.80 -9.66
N SER A 156 -12.38 -6.55 -8.61
CA SER A 156 -13.33 -6.97 -7.58
C SER A 156 -12.63 -7.12 -6.24
N LEU A 157 -13.43 -7.04 -5.18
CA LEU A 157 -13.03 -7.19 -3.80
C LEU A 157 -14.16 -7.88 -3.04
N THR A 158 -13.79 -8.81 -2.18
CA THR A 158 -14.64 -9.33 -1.11
C THR A 158 -13.83 -9.23 0.16
N ALA A 159 -14.36 -8.55 1.19
CA ALA A 159 -13.63 -8.36 2.42
C ALA A 159 -14.56 -8.34 3.64
N ARG A 160 -14.07 -8.92 4.74
CA ARG A 160 -14.73 -8.85 6.06
C ARG A 160 -13.74 -8.43 7.12
N LEU A 161 -14.14 -7.48 7.95
CA LEU A 161 -13.39 -6.99 9.11
C LEU A 161 -14.19 -7.27 10.38
N ASP A 162 -13.59 -7.95 11.35
CA ASP A 162 -14.25 -8.33 12.61
C ASP A 162 -15.60 -9.04 12.39
N GLY A 163 -15.65 -9.87 11.33
CA GLY A 163 -16.85 -10.58 10.89
C GLY A 163 -17.85 -9.76 10.09
N ALA A 164 -17.75 -8.42 10.07
CA ALA A 164 -18.63 -7.55 9.31
C ALA A 164 -18.23 -7.47 7.83
N ASP A 165 -19.21 -7.59 6.94
CA ASP A 165 -19.01 -7.43 5.49
C ASP A 165 -18.70 -5.96 5.15
N LEU A 166 -17.64 -5.74 4.38
CA LEU A 166 -17.26 -4.40 3.94
C LEU A 166 -17.98 -3.99 2.63
N GLY A 167 -18.73 -4.90 2.02
CA GLY A 167 -19.44 -4.70 0.78
C GLY A 167 -18.53 -4.79 -0.45
N GLU A 168 -19.04 -4.30 -1.58
CA GLU A 168 -18.35 -4.37 -2.87
C GLU A 168 -17.19 -3.38 -3.01
N LEU A 169 -16.36 -3.59 -4.04
CA LEU A 169 -15.26 -2.71 -4.41
C LEU A 169 -15.77 -1.29 -4.72
N GLY A 170 -15.23 -0.30 -4.01
CA GLY A 170 -15.48 1.12 -4.22
C GLY A 170 -14.19 1.89 -4.50
N PRO A 171 -14.30 3.19 -4.87
CA PRO A 171 -13.14 4.06 -4.96
C PRO A 171 -12.50 4.27 -3.59
N VAL A 172 -11.19 4.52 -3.56
CA VAL A 172 -10.50 5.05 -2.37
C VAL A 172 -10.89 6.52 -2.24
N ASP A 173 -11.99 6.80 -1.54
CA ASP A 173 -12.52 8.14 -1.33
C ASP A 173 -13.28 8.23 0.01
N PRO A 174 -13.02 9.26 0.84
CA PRO A 174 -11.94 10.25 0.72
C PRO A 174 -10.55 9.58 0.79
N PRO A 175 -9.48 10.24 0.30
CA PRO A 175 -8.13 9.71 0.40
C PRO A 175 -7.79 9.30 1.83
N CYS A 176 -7.10 8.15 2.00
CA CYS A 176 -6.67 7.69 3.31
C CYS A 176 -5.73 8.70 4.00
N ARG A 177 -5.85 8.80 5.32
CA ARG A 177 -5.20 9.77 6.21
C ARG A 177 -4.25 9.09 7.20
N PHE A 178 -3.45 8.14 6.70
CA PHE A 178 -2.41 7.48 7.48
C PHE A 178 -1.15 8.35 7.61
N GLY A 179 -0.81 9.13 6.56
CA GLY A 179 0.43 9.90 6.49
C GLY A 179 0.48 10.82 5.28
N PHE A 180 1.68 11.03 4.72
CA PHE A 180 1.93 12.07 3.72
C PHE A 180 1.41 11.74 2.30
N SER A 181 1.15 10.47 2.01
CA SER A 181 0.64 9.99 0.73
C SER A 181 -0.53 9.05 0.95
N SER A 182 -1.46 9.06 -0.01
CA SER A 182 -2.50 8.06 -0.16
C SER A 182 -2.24 7.18 -1.39
N THR A 183 -3.14 6.23 -1.63
CA THR A 183 -3.20 5.47 -2.88
C THR A 183 -4.10 6.18 -3.91
N PRO A 184 -4.01 5.85 -5.21
CA PRO A 184 -4.91 6.41 -6.22
C PRO A 184 -6.39 6.14 -5.90
N ARG A 185 -7.28 7.10 -6.16
CA ARG A 185 -8.74 6.93 -6.00
C ARG A 185 -9.27 5.67 -6.68
N ALA A 186 -8.77 5.38 -7.88
CA ALA A 186 -9.18 4.22 -8.65
C ALA A 186 -8.43 2.96 -8.14
N PRO A 187 -9.12 1.94 -7.61
CA PRO A 187 -8.51 0.78 -6.96
C PRO A 187 -7.45 0.09 -7.82
N SER A 188 -6.29 -0.19 -7.24
CA SER A 188 -5.15 -0.70 -8.00
C SER A 188 -4.11 -1.39 -7.13
N VAL A 189 -3.30 -2.23 -7.78
CA VAL A 189 -2.08 -2.80 -7.24
C VAL A 189 -0.89 -2.20 -7.96
N THR A 190 0.02 -1.62 -7.18
CA THR A 190 1.26 -1.02 -7.66
C THR A 190 2.42 -1.92 -7.26
N THR A 191 3.20 -2.41 -8.22
CA THR A 191 4.50 -3.02 -7.91
C THR A 191 5.47 -1.90 -7.59
N VAL A 192 6.17 -2.00 -6.47
CA VAL A 192 6.96 -0.89 -5.92
C VAL A 192 8.23 -1.37 -5.24
N VAL A 193 9.25 -0.52 -5.30
CA VAL A 193 10.38 -0.58 -4.39
C VAL A 193 10.32 0.63 -3.47
N THR A 194 10.17 0.38 -2.17
CA THR A 194 10.16 1.44 -1.17
C THR A 194 11.55 1.55 -0.56
N THR A 195 12.10 2.76 -0.53
CA THR A 195 13.32 3.07 0.22
C THR A 195 12.94 3.96 1.39
N VAL A 196 13.34 3.57 2.59
CA VAL A 196 13.17 4.35 3.82
C VAL A 196 14.56 4.69 4.36
N GLU A 197 14.79 5.96 4.61
CA GLU A 197 16.04 6.47 5.18
C GLU A 197 15.74 7.21 6.48
N SER A 198 16.33 6.73 7.56
CA SER A 198 16.31 7.39 8.88
C SER A 198 17.69 7.98 9.15
N THR A 199 17.72 9.22 9.62
CA THR A 199 18.95 9.94 10.00
C THR A 199 19.23 9.75 11.48
#